data_AF-F5Z7Q7-F1
#
_entry.id   AF-F5Z7Q7-F1
#
_cell.length_a   1.000
_cell.length_b   1.000
_cell.length_c   1.000
_cell.angle_alpha   90.00
_cell.angle_beta   90.00
_cell.angle_gamma   90.00
#
_symmetry.space_group_name_H-M   'P 1'
#
loop_
_entity.id
_entity.type
_entity.pdbx_description
1 polymer ?
#
loop_
_entity_poly.entity_id
_entity_poly.type
_entity_poly.pdbx_seq_one_letter_code
_entity_poly.pdbx_strand_id
1 'polypeptide(L)'
;MRQFLLSLFVSTLLGAAILFFSPYFIGEIEPWSSDSYYYTGALVLAGFIMLVDRHASYESIFIGIVLGQAIYMFTFIPVDSLVGVALVIMAFKSLLSCVGLLLKSAISDVLHLIKGNT
;
A
#
# COMPACT_ATOMS: atom_id res chain seq x y z
N MET A 1 16.67 -8.61 -9.06
CA MET A 1 16.84 -8.10 -7.68
C MET A 1 16.76 -6.58 -7.59
N ARG A 2 17.55 -5.80 -8.35
CA ARG A 2 17.55 -4.32 -8.24
C ARG A 2 16.17 -3.67 -8.37
N GLN A 3 15.37 -4.06 -9.37
CA GLN A 3 14.02 -3.53 -9.57
C GLN A 3 13.10 -3.87 -8.39
N PHE A 4 13.10 -5.14 -7.93
CA PHE A 4 12.35 -5.56 -6.75
C PHE A 4 12.69 -4.74 -5.50
N LEU A 5 13.99 -4.49 -5.26
CA LEU A 5 14.43 -3.68 -4.11
C LEU A 5 13.99 -2.22 -4.24
N LEU A 6 13.98 -1.66 -5.46
CA LEU A 6 13.46 -0.32 -5.70
C LEU A 6 11.95 -0.26 -5.46
N SER A 7 11.18 -1.19 -6.03
CA SER A 7 9.73 -1.24 -5.82
C SER A 7 9.41 -1.41 -4.32
N LEU A 8 10.17 -2.25 -3.62
CA LEU A 8 10.05 -2.44 -2.16
C LEU A 8 10.41 -1.17 -1.38
N PHE A 9 11.49 -0.49 -1.74
CA PHE A 9 11.89 0.75 -1.08
C PHE A 9 10.84 1.86 -1.27
N VAL A 10 10.36 2.06 -2.50
CA VAL A 10 9.33 3.07 -2.78
C VAL A 10 8.02 2.71 -2.08
N SER A 11 7.63 1.42 -2.03
CA SER A 11 6.39 1.00 -1.37
C SER A 11 6.49 1.14 0.15
N THR A 12 7.67 0.94 0.72
CA THR A 12 7.97 1.30 2.12
C THR A 12 7.85 2.80 2.37
N LEU A 13 8.38 3.65 1.50
CA LEU A 13 8.20 5.09 1.65
C LEU A 13 6.72 5.50 1.56
N LEU A 14 5.96 4.93 0.63
CA LEU A 14 4.52 5.20 0.52
C LEU A 14 3.77 4.73 1.77
N GLY A 15 4.06 3.53 2.28
CA GLY A 15 3.47 3.02 3.52
C GLY A 15 3.72 3.96 4.70
N ALA A 16 4.97 4.39 4.90
CA ALA A 16 5.31 5.36 5.95
C ALA A 16 4.60 6.72 5.73
N ALA A 17 4.51 7.18 4.48
CA ALA A 17 3.85 8.43 4.14
C ALA A 17 2.35 8.41 4.48
N ILE A 18 1.66 7.28 4.32
CA ILE A 18 0.23 7.14 4.69
C ILE A 18 0.02 7.44 6.17
N LEU A 19 0.86 6.90 7.06
CA LEU A 19 0.77 7.19 8.50
C LEU A 19 1.23 8.60 8.84
N PHE A 20 2.30 9.07 8.19
CA PHE A 20 2.79 10.42 8.39
C PHE A 20 1.75 11.49 8.07
N PHE A 21 1.01 11.32 6.97
CA PHE A 21 0.00 12.28 6.53
C PHE A 21 -1.34 12.11 7.25
N SER A 22 -1.60 10.97 7.88
CA SER A 22 -2.84 10.68 8.62
C SER A 22 -3.29 11.84 9.55
N PRO A 23 -2.49 12.31 10.53
CA PRO A 23 -2.94 13.35 11.46
C PRO A 23 -3.27 14.68 10.78
N TYR A 24 -2.67 14.97 9.62
CA TYR A 24 -2.92 16.21 8.89
C TYR A 24 -4.25 16.19 8.12
N PHE A 25 -4.72 15.01 7.70
CA PHE A 25 -5.97 14.88 6.93
C PHE A 25 -7.18 14.55 7.81
N ILE A 26 -6.99 13.74 8.85
CA ILE A 26 -8.10 13.21 9.64
C ILE A 26 -7.98 13.52 11.15
N GLY A 27 -6.90 14.18 11.59
CA GLY A 27 -6.67 14.49 13.00
C GLY A 27 -6.16 13.30 13.84
N GLU A 28 -6.27 12.07 13.31
CA GLU A 28 -5.86 10.84 13.98
C GLU A 28 -4.53 10.33 13.44
N ILE A 29 -3.66 9.90 14.35
CA ILE A 29 -2.38 9.24 14.01
C ILE A 29 -2.63 7.83 13.46
N GLU A 30 -3.67 7.16 13.96
CA GLU A 30 -4.05 5.80 13.59
C GLU A 30 -5.18 5.84 12.53
N PRO A 31 -4.87 5.77 11.23
CA PRO A 31 -5.89 5.94 10.20
C PRO A 31 -6.95 4.84 10.18
N TRP A 32 -6.67 3.68 10.80
CA TRP A 32 -7.61 2.57 10.93
C TRP A 32 -8.64 2.73 12.06
N SER A 33 -8.40 3.60 13.04
CA SER A 33 -9.37 3.88 14.10
C SER A 33 -10.39 4.95 13.70
N SER A 34 -10.10 5.70 12.63
CA SER A 34 -11.00 6.72 12.10
C SER A 34 -12.08 6.14 11.18
N ASP A 35 -13.27 6.76 11.19
CA ASP A 35 -14.36 6.48 10.24
C ASP A 35 -14.12 7.10 8.84
N SER A 36 -12.93 7.66 8.60
CA SER A 36 -12.61 8.35 7.35
C SER A 36 -12.21 7.38 6.23
N TYR A 37 -12.56 7.75 4.99
CA TYR A 37 -12.12 7.04 3.78
C TYR A 37 -10.64 7.30 3.44
N TYR A 38 -9.95 8.16 4.19
CA TYR A 38 -8.54 8.50 3.96
C TYR A 38 -7.66 7.26 3.84
N TYR A 39 -7.75 6.32 4.79
CA TYR A 39 -6.86 5.17 4.83
C TYR A 39 -7.02 4.27 3.60
N THR A 40 -8.27 3.94 3.28
CA THR A 40 -8.64 3.14 2.12
C THR A 40 -8.20 3.82 0.83
N GLY A 41 -8.48 5.13 0.69
CA GLY A 41 -8.10 5.90 -0.49
C GLY A 41 -6.58 5.99 -0.66
N ALA A 42 -5.84 6.19 0.41
CA ALA A 42 -4.37 6.29 0.39
C ALA A 42 -3.70 4.96 0.02
N LEU A 43 -4.22 3.83 0.51
CA LEU A 43 -3.72 2.49 0.14
C LEU A 43 -3.97 2.18 -1.33
N VAL A 44 -5.18 2.48 -1.83
CA VAL A 44 -5.50 2.31 -3.26
C VAL A 44 -4.62 3.21 -4.12
N LEU A 45 -4.46 4.48 -3.74
CA LEU A 45 -3.61 5.43 -4.44
C LEU A 45 -2.14 4.97 -4.46
N ALA A 46 -1.61 4.47 -3.34
CA ALA A 46 -0.27 3.92 -3.28
C ALA A 46 -0.09 2.74 -4.24
N GLY A 47 -1.09 1.86 -4.34
CA GLY A 47 -1.15 0.79 -5.33
C GLY A 47 -1.14 1.29 -6.78
N PHE A 48 -1.86 2.38 -7.07
CA PHE A 48 -1.86 3.02 -8.38
C PHE A 48 -0.52 3.66 -8.73
N ILE A 49 0.12 4.36 -7.79
CA ILE A 49 1.45 4.96 -7.99
C ILE A 49 2.47 3.88 -8.38
N MET A 50 2.36 2.69 -7.79
CA MET A 50 3.22 1.55 -8.12
C MET A 50 3.01 0.99 -9.52
N LEU A 51 1.90 1.28 -10.20
CA LEU A 51 1.70 0.86 -11.60
C LEU A 51 2.64 1.55 -12.58
N VAL A 52 3.21 2.71 -12.19
CA VAL A 52 4.26 3.38 -12.95
C VAL A 52 5.48 2.46 -13.12
N ASP A 53 5.76 1.63 -12.10
CA ASP A 53 6.79 0.61 -12.21
C ASP A 53 6.23 -0.62 -12.94
N ARG A 54 6.68 -0.80 -14.18
CA ARG A 54 6.26 -1.92 -15.04
C ARG A 54 6.62 -3.28 -14.45
N HIS A 55 7.65 -3.36 -13.60
CA HIS A 55 8.20 -4.60 -13.04
C HIS A 55 7.85 -4.81 -11.55
N ALA A 56 7.03 -3.95 -10.96
CA ALA A 56 6.61 -4.13 -9.57
C ALA A 56 5.84 -5.45 -9.38
N SER A 57 6.28 -6.22 -8.39
CA SER A 57 5.62 -7.46 -7.95
C SER A 57 4.62 -7.16 -6.85
N TYR A 58 3.52 -7.92 -6.81
CA TYR A 58 2.53 -7.87 -5.73
C TYR A 58 3.17 -7.96 -4.34
N GLU A 59 4.14 -8.87 -4.20
CA GLU A 59 4.86 -9.08 -2.95
C GLU A 59 5.65 -7.84 -2.54
N SER A 60 6.36 -7.19 -3.48
CA SER A 60 7.16 -6.01 -3.17
C SER A 60 6.30 -4.81 -2.73
N ILE A 61 5.12 -4.66 -3.31
CA ILE A 61 4.19 -3.59 -2.94
C ILE A 61 3.61 -3.86 -1.55
N PHE A 62 3.06 -5.07 -1.35
CA PHE A 62 2.43 -5.46 -0.10
C PHE A 62 3.43 -5.43 1.06
N ILE A 63 4.55 -6.13 0.93
CA ILE A 63 5.59 -6.21 1.97
C ILE A 63 6.12 -4.82 2.27
N GLY A 64 6.44 -4.02 1.24
CA GLY A 64 6.98 -2.71 1.49
C GLY A 64 5.98 -1.77 2.15
N ILE A 65 4.71 -1.72 1.73
CA ILE A 65 3.68 -0.89 2.38
C ILE A 65 3.46 -1.29 3.84
N VAL A 66 3.36 -2.58 4.13
CA VAL A 66 3.23 -3.07 5.52
C VAL A 66 4.48 -2.72 6.33
N LEU A 67 5.67 -2.93 5.76
CA LEU A 67 6.94 -2.63 6.41
C LEU A 67 7.10 -1.13 6.70
N GLY A 68 6.74 -0.27 5.75
CA GLY A 68 6.83 1.18 5.90
C GLY A 68 5.92 1.71 6.99
N GLN A 69 4.69 1.22 7.02
CA GLN A 69 3.77 1.58 8.08
C GLN A 69 4.23 1.03 9.45
N ALA A 70 4.74 -0.21 9.51
CA ALA A 70 5.27 -0.78 10.73
C ALA A 70 6.49 0.00 11.26
N ILE A 71 7.44 0.36 10.39
CA ILE A 71 8.60 1.19 10.74
C ILE A 71 8.13 2.53 11.31
N TYR A 72 7.18 3.19 10.64
CA TYR A 72 6.65 4.46 11.11
C TYR A 72 5.97 4.31 12.48
N MET A 73 5.14 3.28 12.63
CA MET A 73 4.45 2.97 13.88
C MET A 73 5.45 2.78 15.04
N PHE A 74 6.45 1.91 14.87
CA PHE A 74 7.44 1.64 15.93
C PHE A 74 8.37 2.83 16.22
N THR A 75 8.50 3.78 15.30
CA THR A 75 9.39 4.94 15.46
C THR A 75 8.68 6.14 16.09
N PHE A 76 7.42 6.38 15.73
CA PHE A 76 6.70 7.62 16.06
C PHE A 76 5.46 7.43 16.92
N ILE A 77 4.92 6.21 17.03
CA ILE A 77 3.71 5.92 17.80
C ILE A 77 4.11 5.14 19.07
N PRO A 78 3.69 5.58 20.26
CA PRO A 78 3.91 4.80 21.48
C PRO A 78 3.28 3.41 21.35
N VAL A 79 4.09 2.37 21.55
CA VAL A 79 3.62 0.98 21.48
C VAL A 79 2.76 0.68 22.70
N ASP A 80 1.51 0.32 22.46
CA ASP A 80 0.55 -0.08 23.49
C ASP A 80 0.26 -1.59 23.43
N SER A 81 -0.68 -2.06 24.27
CA SER A 81 -1.06 -3.48 24.30
C SER A 81 -1.79 -3.95 23.03
N LEU A 82 -2.25 -3.03 22.17
CA LEU A 82 -3.03 -3.31 20.97
C LEU A 82 -2.19 -3.30 19.69
N VAL A 83 -0.88 -3.08 19.78
CA VAL A 83 0.04 -3.04 18.63
C VAL A 83 -0.10 -4.27 17.72
N GLY A 84 -0.34 -5.45 18.30
CA GLY A 84 -0.52 -6.68 17.52
C GLY A 84 -1.79 -6.66 16.68
N VAL A 85 -2.88 -6.10 17.21
CA VAL A 85 -4.15 -5.93 16.47
C VAL A 85 -3.98 -4.90 15.37
N ALA A 86 -3.30 -3.78 15.65
CA ALA A 86 -3.00 -2.76 14.65
C ALA A 86 -2.22 -3.37 13.47
N LEU A 87 -1.15 -4.15 13.72
CA LEU A 87 -0.39 -4.82 12.67
C LEU A 87 -1.25 -5.76 11.81
N VAL A 88 -2.17 -6.51 12.41
CA VAL A 88 -3.09 -7.39 11.67
C VAL A 88 -4.05 -6.58 10.81
N ILE A 89 -4.65 -5.52 11.34
CA ILE A 89 -5.56 -4.63 10.59
C ILE A 89 -4.79 -3.97 9.43
N MET A 90 -3.58 -3.50 9.69
CA MET A 90 -2.72 -2.88 8.69
C MET A 90 -2.35 -3.86 7.58
N ALA A 91 -1.92 -5.08 7.93
CA ALA A 91 -1.62 -6.12 6.96
C ALA A 91 -2.86 -6.46 6.11
N PHE A 92 -4.02 -6.65 6.74
CA PHE A 92 -5.25 -6.98 6.03
C PHE A 92 -5.69 -5.84 5.10
N LYS A 93 -5.71 -4.60 5.60
CA LYS A 93 -6.09 -3.43 4.78
C LYS A 93 -5.07 -3.17 3.67
N SER A 94 -3.78 -3.43 3.87
CA SER A 94 -2.75 -3.23 2.85
C SER A 94 -2.95 -4.10 1.60
N LEU A 95 -3.78 -5.14 1.66
CA LEU A 95 -4.23 -5.87 0.46
C LEU A 95 -4.92 -4.96 -0.56
N LEU A 96 -5.53 -3.85 -0.11
CA LEU A 96 -6.13 -2.83 -1.00
C LEU A 96 -5.11 -2.19 -1.95
N SER A 97 -3.84 -2.11 -1.56
CA SER A 97 -2.78 -1.62 -2.44
C SER A 97 -2.52 -2.56 -3.63
N CYS A 98 -2.91 -3.83 -3.55
CA CYS A 98 -2.80 -4.77 -4.65
C CYS A 98 -3.89 -4.57 -5.73
N VAL A 99 -4.95 -3.80 -5.43
CA VAL A 99 -6.05 -3.55 -6.37
C VAL A 99 -5.55 -2.89 -7.66
N GLY A 100 -4.58 -1.98 -7.57
CA GLY A 100 -3.99 -1.36 -8.74
C GLY A 100 -3.40 -2.39 -9.72
N LEU A 101 -2.67 -3.38 -9.20
CA LEU A 101 -2.05 -4.42 -10.04
C LEU A 101 -3.06 -5.39 -10.64
N LEU A 102 -4.15 -5.71 -9.92
CA LEU A 102 -5.26 -6.48 -10.49
C LEU A 102 -5.86 -5.76 -11.70
N LEU A 103 -6.01 -4.43 -11.62
CA LEU A 103 -6.46 -3.61 -12.74
C LEU A 103 -5.50 -3.70 -13.93
N LYS A 104 -4.18 -3.64 -13.68
CA LYS A 104 -3.15 -3.79 -14.72
C LYS A 104 -3.22 -5.16 -15.39
N SER A 105 -3.42 -6.23 -14.63
CA SER A 105 -3.60 -7.58 -15.19
C SER A 105 -4.84 -7.63 -16.09
N ALA A 106 -5.98 -7.16 -15.60
CA ALA A 106 -7.23 -7.15 -16.36
C ALA A 106 -7.12 -6.35 -17.67
N ILE A 107 -6.47 -5.19 -17.65
CA ILE A 107 -6.23 -4.37 -18.85
C ILE A 107 -5.31 -5.11 -19.83
N SER A 108 -4.26 -5.77 -19.33
CA SER A 108 -3.35 -6.57 -20.17
C SER A 108 -4.10 -7.71 -20.85
N ASP A 109 -4.91 -8.45 -20.11
CA ASP A 109 -5.69 -9.58 -20.63
C ASP A 109 -6.70 -9.13 -21.69
N VAL A 110 -7.40 -8.03 -21.45
CA VAL A 110 -8.33 -7.42 -22.44
C VAL A 110 -7.57 -6.97 -23.69
N LEU A 111 -6.40 -6.34 -23.54
CA LEU A 111 -5.60 -5.89 -24.67
C LEU A 111 -5.07 -7.06 -25.51
N HIS A 112 -4.67 -8.16 -24.86
CA HIS A 112 -4.28 -9.40 -25.54
C HIS A 112 -5.46 -10.03 -26.27
N LEU A 113 -6.65 -10.03 -25.68
CA LEU A 113 -7.87 -10.53 -26.32
C LEU A 113 -8.25 -9.72 -27.58
N ILE A 114 -8.09 -8.39 -27.54
CA ILE A 114 -8.35 -7.51 -28.68
C ILE A 114 -7.30 -7.73 -29.79
N LYS A 115 -6.01 -7.86 -29.45
CA LYS A 115 -4.93 -8.08 -30.42
C LYS A 115 -4.86 -9.50 -30.99
N GLY A 116 -5.34 -10.51 -30.27
CA GLY A 116 -5.37 -11.90 -30.73
C GLY A 116 -6.51 -12.20 -31.70
N ASN A 117 -7.44 -11.25 -31.89
CA ASN A 117 -8.62 -11.40 -32.74
C ASN A 117 -8.52 -10.57 -34.04
N THR A 118 -7.31 -10.14 -34.41
CA THR A 118 -6.93 -9.51 -35.69
C THR A 118 -5.82 -10.31 -36.34
#